data_AF-X1VD29-F1
#
_entry.id   AF-X1VD29-F1
#
_cell.length_a   1.000
_cell.length_b   1.000
_cell.length_c   1.000
_cell.angle_alpha   90.00
_cell.angle_beta   90.00
_cell.angle_gamma   90.00
#
_symmetry.space_group_name_H-M   'P 1'
#
loop_
_entity.id
_entity.type
_entity.pdbx_description
1 polymer ?
#
loop_
_entity_poly.entity_id
_entity_poly.type
_entity_poly.pdbx_seq_one_letter_code
_entity_poly.pdbx_strand_id
1 'polypeptide(L)'
;MDFGKNKTAKILVFSFLVAVLILTVIFTGCKTGKTSEEEPIAEETDEISEEVEDDSGKKIDEDKIAGMEITGNINILSGLGISGEVWNSRPIAVMIENSPDSRPQSGLIYADMVFEVVDEGGVTRYVAVYSSYDADITGPVRSARPYYAEIARSFDPIYAFWGTYPEGYDIIRKLDMDVLDGNSD
;
A
#
# COMPACT_ATOMS: atom_id res chain seq x y z
N MET A 1 10.81 64.17 29.00
CA MET A 1 9.75 63.20 28.70
C MET A 1 10.44 61.87 28.39
N ASP A 2 10.25 60.91 29.28
CA ASP A 2 11.05 59.67 29.42
C ASP A 2 10.40 58.52 28.63
N PHE A 3 10.82 58.32 27.38
CA PHE A 3 10.27 57.29 26.48
C PHE A 3 11.04 55.94 26.52
N GLY A 4 12.04 55.81 27.41
CA GLY A 4 12.92 54.62 27.47
C GLY A 4 12.42 53.48 28.35
N LYS A 5 11.57 53.75 29.35
CA LYS A 5 11.17 52.76 30.37
C LYS A 5 10.16 51.70 29.92
N ASN A 6 9.45 51.93 28.80
CA ASN A 6 8.36 51.06 28.38
C ASN A 6 8.79 49.91 27.46
N LYS A 7 10.00 49.95 26.88
CA LYS A 7 10.48 48.88 25.98
C LYS A 7 11.00 47.68 26.78
N THR A 8 11.76 47.92 27.84
CA THR A 8 12.26 46.87 28.73
C THR A 8 11.13 46.16 29.47
N ALA A 9 10.11 46.89 29.93
CA ALA A 9 8.91 46.31 30.53
C ALA A 9 8.12 45.43 29.55
N LYS A 10 7.96 45.84 28.29
CA LYS A 10 7.29 45.04 27.25
C LYS A 10 8.04 43.77 26.89
N ILE A 11 9.37 43.84 26.82
CA ILE A 11 10.22 42.66 26.57
C ILE A 11 10.15 41.70 27.75
N LEU A 12 10.18 42.20 28.99
CA LEU A 12 10.01 41.37 30.20
C LEU A 12 8.64 40.69 30.26
N VAL A 13 7.55 41.42 29.96
CA VAL A 13 6.19 40.86 29.93
C VAL A 13 6.03 39.83 28.81
N PHE A 14 6.59 40.09 27.63
CA PHE A 14 6.57 39.14 26.52
C PHE A 14 7.40 37.89 26.82
N SER A 15 8.59 38.04 27.40
CA SER A 15 9.44 36.92 27.81
C SER A 15 8.81 36.09 28.94
N PHE A 16 8.06 36.73 29.85
CA PHE A 16 7.28 36.06 30.88
C PHE A 16 6.10 35.28 30.29
N LEU A 17 5.37 35.85 29.32
CA LEU A 17 4.28 35.16 28.61
C LEU A 17 4.78 33.93 27.83
N VAL A 18 5.93 34.04 27.16
CA VAL A 18 6.57 32.91 26.46
C VAL A 18 7.03 31.84 27.44
N ALA A 19 7.59 32.21 28.59
CA ALA A 19 7.98 31.26 29.63
C ALA A 19 6.79 30.52 30.24
N VAL A 20 5.66 31.19 30.47
CA VAL A 20 4.41 30.58 30.95
C VAL A 20 3.84 29.61 29.90
N LEU A 21 3.88 29.98 28.61
CA LEU A 21 3.42 29.11 27.52
C LEU A 21 4.28 27.83 27.41
N ILE A 22 5.60 27.94 27.53
CA ILE A 22 6.52 26.79 27.54
C ILE A 22 6.28 25.90 28.77
N LEU A 23 5.98 26.49 29.93
CA LEU A 23 5.69 25.74 31.16
C LEU A 23 4.38 24.94 31.07
N THR A 24 3.37 25.44 30.35
CA THR A 24 2.10 24.71 30.13
C THR A 24 2.25 23.49 29.23
N VAL A 25 3.25 23.48 28.33
CA VAL A 25 3.54 22.33 27.45
C VAL A 25 4.24 21.20 28.23
N ILE A 26 4.99 21.52 29.30
CA ILE A 26 5.67 20.55 30.15
C ILE A 26 4.70 19.79 31.08
N PHE A 27 3.52 20.34 31.37
CA PHE A 27 2.52 19.70 32.22
C PHE A 27 1.54 18.76 31.50
N THR A 28 1.74 18.49 30.19
CA THR A 28 0.91 17.55 29.44
C THR A 28 1.71 16.30 29.04
N GLY A 29 1.79 15.33 29.94
CA GLY A 29 2.27 13.95 29.69
C GLY A 29 2.68 13.28 31.02
N CYS A 30 2.28 12.07 31.42
CA CYS A 30 1.46 10.99 30.87
C CYS A 30 0.74 10.28 32.05
N LYS A 31 -0.36 9.55 31.81
CA LYS A 31 -0.90 8.57 32.76
C LYS A 31 -0.75 7.16 32.18
N THR A 32 0.10 6.34 32.80
CA THR A 32 0.31 4.91 32.52
C THR A 32 0.29 4.11 33.83
N GLY A 33 -0.59 3.09 33.90
CA GLY A 33 -0.60 1.95 34.84
C GLY A 33 -0.98 2.28 36.30
N LYS A 34 -1.68 1.45 37.09
CA LYS A 34 -2.21 0.07 37.01
C LYS A 34 -3.12 -0.08 38.26
N THR A 35 -4.32 -0.66 38.18
CA THR A 35 -4.85 -1.57 39.24
C THR A 35 -5.97 -2.43 38.65
N SER A 36 -5.83 -3.73 38.90
CA SER A 36 -6.69 -4.86 38.55
C SER A 36 -7.96 -4.92 39.38
N GLU A 37 -9.07 -5.31 38.75
CA GLU A 37 -10.14 -6.08 39.38
C GLU A 37 -10.49 -7.23 38.42
N GLU A 38 -10.23 -8.46 38.87
CA GLU A 38 -10.67 -9.73 38.29
C GLU A 38 -12.05 -10.09 38.86
N GLU A 39 -12.99 -10.52 38.01
CA GLU A 39 -13.92 -11.62 38.33
C GLU A 39 -14.38 -12.29 37.02
N PRO A 40 -14.77 -13.58 37.07
CA PRO A 40 -14.35 -14.58 36.09
C PRO A 40 -15.38 -14.79 34.99
N ILE A 41 -14.91 -15.08 33.77
CA ILE A 41 -15.73 -15.71 32.73
C ILE A 41 -15.02 -17.00 32.32
N ALA A 42 -15.78 -18.07 32.42
CA ALA A 42 -15.38 -19.46 32.32
C ALA A 42 -14.58 -19.79 31.05
N GLU A 43 -13.52 -20.58 31.24
CA GLU A 43 -12.95 -21.43 30.21
C GLU A 43 -14.03 -22.42 29.72
N GLU A 44 -14.50 -22.22 28.50
CA GLU A 44 -14.84 -23.34 27.62
C GLU A 44 -13.70 -23.46 26.61
N THR A 45 -12.72 -24.29 26.97
CA THR A 45 -11.82 -24.93 26.01
C THR A 45 -12.63 -25.96 25.24
N ASP A 46 -13.22 -25.54 24.12
CA ASP A 46 -13.59 -26.49 23.07
C ASP A 46 -12.32 -26.88 22.33
N GLU A 47 -11.83 -28.08 22.67
CA GLU A 47 -10.89 -28.85 21.88
C GLU A 47 -11.50 -29.08 20.48
N ILE A 48 -11.06 -28.28 19.51
CA ILE A 48 -11.08 -28.71 18.11
C ILE A 48 -9.66 -29.12 17.77
N SER A 49 -9.42 -30.42 17.93
CA SER A 49 -8.34 -31.14 17.27
C SER A 49 -8.62 -31.13 15.76
N GLU A 50 -8.25 -30.06 15.08
CA GLU A 50 -7.90 -30.17 13.67
C GLU A 50 -6.44 -30.61 13.63
N GLU A 51 -6.24 -31.89 13.31
CA GLU A 51 -4.99 -32.37 12.77
C GLU A 51 -4.65 -31.49 11.56
N VAL A 52 -3.77 -30.51 11.77
CA VAL A 52 -3.01 -29.93 10.67
C VAL A 52 -2.13 -31.07 10.19
N GLU A 53 -2.61 -31.81 9.17
CA GLU A 53 -1.73 -32.63 8.36
C GLU A 53 -0.66 -31.69 7.81
N ASP A 54 0.50 -31.81 8.43
CA ASP A 54 1.76 -31.26 8.00
C ASP A 54 2.11 -31.82 6.61
N ASP A 55 1.60 -31.17 5.54
CA ASP A 55 2.01 -31.43 4.16
C ASP A 55 3.41 -30.83 3.86
N SER A 56 4.25 -30.57 4.89
CA SER A 56 5.66 -30.21 4.69
C SER A 56 6.54 -31.40 4.28
N GLY A 57 5.95 -32.57 4.02
CA GLY A 57 6.67 -33.80 3.72
C GLY A 57 6.70 -34.24 2.26
N LYS A 58 5.98 -33.60 1.33
CA LYS A 58 6.06 -34.01 -0.07
C LYS A 58 7.36 -33.48 -0.67
N LYS A 59 8.42 -34.29 -0.61
CA LYS A 59 9.60 -34.11 -1.46
C LYS A 59 9.09 -33.92 -2.89
N ILE A 60 9.17 -32.69 -3.37
CA ILE A 60 8.91 -32.43 -4.78
C ILE A 60 10.06 -33.12 -5.48
N ASP A 61 9.71 -34.17 -6.22
CA ASP A 61 10.65 -34.95 -7.00
C ASP A 61 11.29 -33.99 -8.02
N GLU A 62 12.50 -33.53 -7.72
CA GLU A 62 13.22 -32.54 -8.53
C GLU A 62 13.37 -33.04 -9.98
N ASP A 63 13.44 -34.35 -10.19
CA ASP A 63 13.48 -35.00 -11.50
C ASP A 63 12.12 -34.89 -12.24
N LYS A 64 10.99 -34.77 -11.52
CA LYS A 64 9.67 -34.49 -12.14
C LYS A 64 9.47 -33.02 -12.50
N ILE A 65 10.11 -32.09 -11.79
CA ILE A 65 10.08 -30.66 -12.16
C ILE A 65 10.96 -30.44 -13.39
N ALA A 66 12.16 -31.02 -13.42
CA ALA A 66 13.10 -30.89 -14.53
C ALA A 66 12.59 -31.50 -15.85
N GLY A 67 11.67 -32.46 -15.78
CA GLY A 67 11.02 -33.08 -16.94
C GLY A 67 9.66 -32.49 -17.33
N MET A 68 9.16 -31.47 -16.63
CA MET A 68 7.87 -30.87 -16.95
C MET A 68 8.04 -29.91 -18.12
N GLU A 69 7.61 -30.36 -19.30
CA GLU A 69 7.52 -29.49 -20.46
C GLU A 69 6.40 -28.46 -20.21
N ILE A 70 6.74 -27.17 -20.21
CA ILE A 70 5.75 -26.09 -20.12
C ILE A 70 4.93 -26.13 -21.41
N THR A 71 3.80 -26.82 -21.36
CA THR A 71 2.91 -27.03 -22.50
C THR A 71 1.63 -26.23 -22.28
N GLY A 72 1.19 -25.55 -23.34
CA GLY A 72 -0.02 -24.73 -23.32
C GLY A 72 0.22 -23.27 -22.95
N ASN A 73 -0.89 -22.58 -22.71
CA ASN A 73 -0.92 -21.15 -22.46
C ASN A 73 -0.70 -20.88 -20.96
N ILE A 74 0.53 -20.59 -20.55
CA ILE A 74 0.95 -20.30 -19.18
C ILE A 74 1.33 -18.83 -18.95
N ASN A 75 0.66 -18.18 -17.99
CA ASN A 75 1.01 -16.82 -17.56
C ASN A 75 2.44 -16.77 -17.01
N ILE A 76 3.28 -15.89 -17.55
CA ILE A 76 4.69 -15.78 -17.16
C ILE A 76 4.90 -15.18 -15.76
N LEU A 77 3.88 -14.53 -15.20
CA LEU A 77 3.94 -13.85 -13.90
C LEU A 77 3.50 -14.77 -12.77
N SER A 78 2.42 -15.53 -12.97
CA SER A 78 1.85 -16.44 -11.96
C SER A 78 2.23 -17.91 -12.17
N GLY A 79 2.67 -18.30 -13.36
CA GLY A 79 2.96 -19.70 -13.72
C GLY A 79 1.70 -20.56 -13.91
N LEU A 80 0.51 -19.95 -13.88
CA LEU A 80 -0.78 -20.63 -14.01
C LEU A 80 -1.25 -20.66 -15.47
N GLY A 81 -2.13 -21.62 -15.79
CA GLY A 81 -2.77 -21.68 -17.09
C GLY A 81 -3.70 -20.48 -17.33
N ILE A 82 -3.67 -19.93 -18.54
CA ILE A 82 -4.53 -18.82 -18.97
C ILE A 82 -5.27 -19.16 -20.27
N SER A 83 -6.37 -18.46 -20.51
CA SER A 83 -7.16 -18.66 -21.72
C SER A 83 -6.35 -18.32 -22.96
N GLY A 84 -6.66 -18.97 -24.09
CA GLY A 84 -6.03 -18.62 -25.38
C GLY A 84 -6.40 -17.25 -25.92
N GLU A 85 -7.46 -16.64 -25.42
CA GLU A 85 -7.91 -15.30 -25.83
C GLU A 85 -6.99 -14.21 -25.31
N VAL A 86 -6.40 -14.42 -24.13
CA VAL A 86 -5.49 -13.47 -23.46
C VAL A 86 -4.02 -13.88 -23.59
N TRP A 87 -3.75 -15.02 -24.24
CA TRP A 87 -2.40 -15.50 -24.51
C TRP A 87 -1.62 -14.49 -25.37
N ASN A 88 -0.46 -14.06 -24.90
CA ASN A 88 0.35 -12.97 -25.48
C ASN A 88 -0.27 -11.56 -25.40
N SER A 89 -1.34 -11.36 -24.63
CA SER A 89 -1.81 -10.01 -24.33
C SER A 89 -0.86 -9.28 -23.39
N ARG A 90 -0.76 -7.96 -23.55
CA ARG A 90 0.13 -7.10 -22.77
C ARG A 90 -0.48 -6.83 -21.38
N PRO A 91 0.23 -7.05 -20.26
CA PRO A 91 -0.36 -6.85 -18.93
C PRO A 91 -0.95 -5.45 -18.72
N ILE A 92 -1.90 -5.33 -17.81
CA ILE A 92 -2.40 -4.04 -17.33
C ILE A 92 -1.93 -3.87 -15.88
N ALA A 93 -1.23 -2.77 -15.61
CA ALA A 93 -0.84 -2.41 -14.25
C ALA A 93 -1.74 -1.27 -13.76
N VAL A 94 -2.37 -1.43 -12.61
CA VAL A 94 -3.31 -0.45 -12.06
C VAL A 94 -2.83 0.05 -10.72
N MET A 95 -2.87 1.37 -10.54
CA MET A 95 -2.72 1.99 -9.23
C MET A 95 -3.96 1.80 -8.39
N ILE A 96 -3.82 1.11 -7.25
CA ILE A 96 -4.94 0.80 -6.36
C ILE A 96 -4.71 1.42 -4.98
N GLU A 97 -5.77 1.99 -4.43
CA GLU A 97 -5.77 2.57 -3.11
C GLU A 97 -5.67 1.52 -1.99
N ASN A 98 -5.04 1.88 -0.87
CA ASN A 98 -5.01 1.05 0.34
C ASN A 98 -5.19 1.81 1.68
N SER A 99 -5.77 3.01 1.70
CA SER A 99 -6.24 3.60 2.97
C SER A 99 -7.34 2.73 3.61
N PRO A 100 -7.48 2.74 4.95
CA PRO A 100 -8.52 1.97 5.66
C PRO A 100 -9.93 2.19 5.10
N ASP A 101 -10.28 3.43 4.76
CA ASP A 101 -11.61 3.81 4.26
C ASP A 101 -11.91 3.30 2.84
N SER A 102 -10.88 2.87 2.11
CA SER A 102 -11.00 2.39 0.73
C SER A 102 -11.06 0.87 0.63
N ARG A 103 -11.06 0.17 1.77
CA ARG A 103 -11.12 -1.28 1.85
C ARG A 103 -12.57 -1.75 2.03
N PRO A 104 -12.94 -2.93 1.47
CA PRO A 104 -12.11 -3.80 0.64
C PRO A 104 -11.96 -3.29 -0.80
N GLN A 105 -10.82 -3.60 -1.43
CA GLN A 105 -10.59 -3.35 -2.86
C GLN A 105 -11.43 -4.27 -3.74
N SER A 106 -11.80 -3.78 -4.92
CA SER A 106 -12.41 -4.58 -5.98
C SER A 106 -11.31 -5.17 -6.86
N GLY A 107 -11.46 -6.43 -7.27
CA GLY A 107 -10.60 -7.07 -8.28
C GLY A 107 -9.16 -7.38 -7.85
N LEU A 108 -8.71 -6.99 -6.66
CA LEU A 108 -7.32 -7.21 -6.22
C LEU A 108 -6.96 -8.70 -6.13
N ILE A 109 -7.94 -9.56 -5.81
CA ILE A 109 -7.76 -11.02 -5.71
C ILE A 109 -7.43 -11.70 -7.05
N TYR A 110 -7.67 -11.01 -8.17
CA TYR A 110 -7.42 -11.51 -9.52
C TYR A 110 -6.10 -10.97 -10.10
N ALA A 111 -5.35 -10.18 -9.33
CA ALA A 111 -4.06 -9.68 -9.78
C ALA A 111 -3.03 -10.82 -9.77
N ASP A 112 -2.24 -10.95 -10.83
CA ASP A 112 -1.15 -11.93 -10.90
C ASP A 112 0.03 -11.52 -10.01
N MET A 113 0.24 -10.21 -9.83
CA MET A 113 1.21 -9.67 -8.88
C MET A 113 0.67 -8.40 -8.23
N VAL A 114 1.03 -8.21 -6.96
CA VAL A 114 0.68 -7.01 -6.20
C VAL A 114 1.94 -6.50 -5.49
N PHE A 115 2.27 -5.23 -5.73
CA PHE A 115 3.35 -4.54 -5.03
C PHE A 115 2.76 -3.53 -4.06
N GLU A 116 3.04 -3.68 -2.77
CA GLU A 116 2.69 -2.68 -1.75
C GLU A 116 3.87 -1.75 -1.53
N VAL A 117 3.64 -0.44 -1.67
CA VAL A 117 4.67 0.56 -1.40
C VAL A 117 4.10 1.67 -0.52
N VAL A 118 4.87 2.04 0.49
CA VAL A 118 4.56 3.18 1.38
C VAL A 118 4.52 4.47 0.55
N ASP A 119 3.46 5.24 0.76
CA ASP A 119 3.32 6.59 0.23
C ASP A 119 3.36 7.63 1.38
N GLU A 120 3.03 8.88 1.05
CA GLU A 120 2.89 10.01 1.96
C GLU A 120 2.07 9.65 3.22
N GLY A 121 2.57 10.08 4.38
CA GLY A 121 1.87 9.90 5.66
C GLY A 121 1.86 8.46 6.19
N GLY A 122 2.62 7.54 5.59
CA GLY A 122 2.71 6.14 6.04
C GLY A 122 1.57 5.25 5.53
N VAL A 123 0.69 5.76 4.67
CA VAL A 123 -0.35 4.98 4.00
C VAL A 123 0.26 4.33 2.77
N THR A 124 0.07 3.02 2.61
CA THR A 124 0.55 2.29 1.44
C THR A 124 -0.44 2.40 0.27
N ARG A 125 0.04 2.09 -0.92
CA ARG A 125 -0.77 1.87 -2.13
C ARG A 125 -0.27 0.63 -2.85
N TYR A 126 -1.10 0.09 -3.74
CA TYR A 126 -0.73 -1.06 -4.55
C TYR A 126 -0.47 -0.70 -6.01
N VAL A 127 0.51 -1.37 -6.61
CA VAL A 127 0.59 -1.59 -8.06
C VAL A 127 0.12 -3.02 -8.30
N ALA A 128 -1.08 -3.18 -8.85
CA ALA A 128 -1.64 -4.48 -9.17
C ALA A 128 -1.46 -4.78 -10.66
N VAL A 129 -0.84 -5.90 -11.01
CA VAL A 129 -0.57 -6.31 -12.40
C VAL A 129 -1.51 -7.45 -12.78
N TYR A 130 -2.25 -7.25 -13.87
CA TYR A 130 -3.23 -8.18 -14.42
C TYR A 130 -2.76 -8.62 -15.80
N SER A 131 -2.30 -9.87 -15.91
CA SER A 131 -1.92 -10.52 -17.17
C SER A 131 -2.87 -11.66 -17.54
N SER A 132 -3.63 -12.20 -16.58
CA SER A 132 -4.69 -13.18 -16.84
C SER A 132 -6.02 -12.56 -17.29
N TYR A 133 -6.23 -11.27 -16.98
CA TYR A 133 -7.47 -10.52 -17.26
C TYR A 133 -8.73 -11.10 -16.59
N ASP A 134 -8.58 -11.75 -15.45
CA ASP A 134 -9.72 -12.33 -14.73
C ASP A 134 -10.54 -11.29 -13.92
N ALA A 135 -10.10 -10.03 -13.90
CA ALA A 135 -10.76 -8.95 -13.17
C ALA A 135 -11.72 -8.15 -14.07
N ASP A 136 -13.03 -8.27 -13.84
CA ASP A 136 -14.04 -7.42 -14.50
C ASP A 136 -13.97 -5.96 -14.03
N ILE A 137 -13.70 -5.76 -12.74
CA ILE A 137 -13.64 -4.45 -12.07
C ILE A 137 -12.45 -4.45 -11.14
N THR A 138 -11.63 -3.38 -11.16
CA THR A 138 -10.53 -3.17 -10.22
C THR A 138 -10.49 -1.74 -9.69
N GLY A 139 -10.18 -1.57 -8.41
CA GLY A 139 -10.13 -0.26 -7.75
C GLY A 139 -10.26 -0.33 -6.22
N PRO A 140 -10.35 0.83 -5.54
CA PRO A 140 -10.39 2.18 -6.12
C PRO A 140 -9.08 2.60 -6.77
N VAL A 141 -9.15 3.22 -7.96
CA VAL A 141 -7.96 3.70 -8.67
C VAL A 141 -7.39 4.95 -7.99
N ARG A 142 -6.06 5.05 -7.93
CA ARG A 142 -5.37 6.19 -7.31
C ARG A 142 -4.34 6.83 -8.21
N SER A 143 -3.87 7.99 -7.75
CA SER A 143 -2.84 8.75 -8.43
C SER A 143 -1.50 8.00 -8.50
N ALA A 144 -0.80 8.21 -9.60
CA ALA A 144 0.54 7.68 -9.80
C ALA A 144 1.61 8.53 -9.10
N ARG A 145 2.77 7.90 -8.90
CA ARG A 145 4.05 8.51 -8.51
C ARG A 145 5.17 7.85 -9.33
N PRO A 146 6.30 8.53 -9.56
CA PRO A 146 7.38 8.00 -10.40
C PRO A 146 7.84 6.59 -10.03
N TYR A 147 7.98 6.28 -8.74
CA TYR A 147 8.44 4.97 -8.30
C TYR A 147 7.39 3.86 -8.53
N TYR A 148 6.10 4.17 -8.46
CA TYR A 148 5.05 3.23 -8.86
C TYR A 148 5.09 2.95 -10.36
N ALA A 149 5.29 4.00 -11.16
CA ALA A 149 5.40 3.87 -12.61
C ALA A 149 6.63 3.04 -13.01
N GLU A 150 7.77 3.21 -12.34
CA GLU A 150 8.96 2.37 -12.57
C GLU A 150 8.73 0.89 -12.22
N ILE A 151 8.01 0.61 -11.13
CA ILE A 151 7.61 -0.77 -10.79
C ILE A 151 6.72 -1.33 -11.92
N ALA A 152 5.69 -0.59 -12.32
CA ALA A 152 4.80 -1.00 -13.40
C ALA A 152 5.58 -1.26 -14.69
N ARG A 153 6.47 -0.35 -15.10
CA ARG A 153 7.30 -0.44 -16.33
C ARG A 153 8.05 -1.74 -16.47
N SER A 154 8.43 -2.35 -15.35
CA SER A 154 9.21 -3.59 -15.33
C SER A 154 8.48 -4.77 -15.99
N PHE A 155 7.17 -4.66 -16.20
CA PHE A 155 6.32 -5.69 -16.78
C PHE A 155 5.82 -5.34 -18.18
N ASP A 156 6.33 -4.26 -18.79
CA ASP A 156 5.82 -3.68 -20.04
C ASP A 156 4.28 -3.61 -20.09
N PRO A 157 3.59 -2.98 -19.12
CA PRO A 157 2.14 -2.97 -19.09
C PRO A 157 1.55 -1.75 -19.80
N ILE A 158 0.24 -1.78 -20.02
CA ILE A 158 -0.55 -0.54 -20.05
C ILE A 158 -0.75 -0.09 -18.60
N TYR A 159 -0.27 1.10 -18.24
CA TYR A 159 -0.29 1.58 -16.85
C TYR A 159 -1.47 2.54 -16.59
N ALA A 160 -2.42 2.10 -15.78
CA ALA A 160 -3.64 2.82 -15.46
C ALA A 160 -3.58 3.48 -14.06
N PHE A 161 -3.97 4.76 -13.98
CA PHE A 161 -4.00 5.53 -12.74
C PHE A 161 -4.99 6.70 -12.81
N TRP A 162 -5.20 7.39 -11.68
CA TRP A 162 -6.07 8.58 -11.59
C TRP A 162 -5.26 9.83 -11.22
N GLY A 163 -4.68 10.46 -12.22
CA GLY A 163 -3.88 11.66 -12.11
C GLY A 163 -2.52 11.47 -11.44
N THR A 164 -1.73 12.54 -11.46
CA THR A 164 -0.50 12.69 -10.67
C THR A 164 -0.28 14.17 -10.36
N TYR A 165 0.81 14.53 -9.70
CA TYR A 165 1.18 15.93 -9.50
C TYR A 165 1.79 16.49 -10.81
N PRO A 166 1.76 17.82 -11.06
CA PRO A 166 2.09 18.39 -12.37
C PRO A 166 3.41 17.91 -12.99
N GLU A 167 4.50 17.88 -12.21
CA GLU A 167 5.82 17.43 -12.67
C GLU A 167 5.89 15.91 -12.83
N GLY A 168 5.01 15.15 -12.17
CA GLY A 168 4.91 13.70 -12.29
C GLY A 168 4.56 13.25 -13.70
N TYR A 169 3.75 14.02 -14.43
CA TYR A 169 3.40 13.75 -15.82
C TYR A 169 4.62 13.74 -16.74
N ASP A 170 5.56 14.67 -16.55
CA ASP A 170 6.80 14.72 -17.34
C ASP A 170 7.71 13.53 -17.06
N ILE A 171 7.74 13.08 -15.80
CA ILE A 171 8.55 11.93 -15.41
C ILE A 171 7.96 10.66 -16.02
N ILE A 172 6.66 10.43 -15.87
CA ILE A 172 5.98 9.25 -16.41
C ILE A 172 6.09 9.21 -17.94
N ARG A 173 5.93 10.33 -18.65
CA ARG A 173 6.12 10.39 -20.11
C ARG A 173 7.52 10.01 -20.56
N LYS A 174 8.55 10.34 -19.77
CA LYS A 174 9.94 9.97 -20.07
C LYS A 174 10.22 8.48 -19.88
N LEU A 175 9.35 7.76 -19.18
CA LEU A 175 9.46 6.32 -19.01
C LEU A 175 9.05 5.52 -20.25
N ASP A 176 8.51 6.18 -21.28
CA ASP A 176 8.16 5.56 -22.57
C ASP A 176 7.25 4.33 -22.42
N MET A 177 6.24 4.44 -21.55
CA MET A 177 5.21 3.43 -21.33
C MET A 177 3.85 3.93 -21.81
N ASP A 178 2.98 3.02 -22.21
CA ASP A 178 1.60 3.35 -22.53
C ASP A 178 0.79 3.50 -21.24
N VAL A 179 0.02 4.59 -21.15
CA VAL A 179 -0.71 4.94 -19.93
C VAL A 179 -2.18 5.19 -20.20
N LEU A 180 -3.00 4.92 -19.18
CA LEU A 180 -4.41 5.30 -19.10
C LEU A 180 -4.59 6.20 -17.86
N ASP A 181 -4.72 7.51 -18.08
CA ASP A 181 -4.97 8.45 -16.99
C ASP A 181 -6.46 8.79 -16.91
N GLY A 182 -7.11 8.43 -15.79
CA GLY A 182 -8.50 8.80 -15.51
C GLY A 182 -8.74 10.29 -15.27
N ASN A 183 -7.68 11.09 -15.21
CA ASN A 183 -7.73 12.55 -15.05
C ASN A 183 -7.48 13.32 -16.36
N SER A 184 -7.22 12.64 -17.48
CA SER A 184 -7.11 13.28 -18.80
C SER A 184 -8.45 13.24 -19.53
N ASP A 185 -9.00 14.42 -19.85
CA ASP A 185 -10.17 14.62 -20.72
C ASP A 185 -9.89 14.26 -22.18
#